data_AF-A0A6G3X4R4-F1
#
_entry.id   AF-A0A6G3X4R4-F1
#
_cell.length_a   1.000
_cell.length_b   1.000
_cell.length_c   1.000
_cell.angle_alpha   90.00
_cell.angle_beta   90.00
_cell.angle_gamma   90.00
#
_symmetry.space_group_name_H-M   'P 1'
#
loop_
_entity.id
_entity.type
_entity.pdbx_description
1 polymer ?
#
loop_
_entity_poly.entity_id
_entity_poly.type
_entity_poly.pdbx_seq_one_letter_code
_entity_poly.pdbx_strand_id
1 'polypeptide(L)' 'LVPEETATVLDPALTAALQDRARTTGTTLNTVVQTGWGLVLSRLTGRDDVVFGSAVSGRPAELDGVEGMLGLFVNT' A
#
# COMPACT_ATOMS: atom_id res chain seq x y z
N LEU A 1 -6.60 23.01 -9.34
CA LEU A 1 -7.39 21.83 -9.77
C LEU A 1 -7.37 20.86 -8.60
N VAL A 2 -8.53 20.53 -8.02
CA VAL A 2 -8.61 19.47 -7.00
C VAL A 2 -8.68 18.14 -7.76
N PRO A 3 -7.87 17.13 -7.42
CA PRO A 3 -7.96 15.82 -8.04
C PRO A 3 -9.36 15.23 -7.86
N GLU A 4 -9.87 14.54 -8.88
CA GLU A 4 -11.06 13.72 -8.73
C GLU A 4 -10.73 12.49 -7.88
N GLU A 5 -11.54 12.23 -6.85
CA GLU A 5 -11.36 11.08 -5.96
C GLU A 5 -12.19 9.91 -6.47
N THR A 6 -11.53 8.77 -6.71
CA THR A 6 -12.16 7.52 -7.11
C THR A 6 -11.84 6.44 -6.10
N ALA A 7 -12.86 5.70 -5.66
CA ALA A 7 -12.73 4.55 -4.79
C ALA A 7 -13.38 3.31 -5.42
N THR A 8 -12.83 2.13 -5.13
CA THR A 8 -13.40 0.85 -5.55
C THR A 8 -13.33 -0.12 -4.37
N VAL A 9 -14.47 -0.71 -4.03
CA VAL A 9 -14.55 -1.75 -3.01
C VAL A 9 -14.26 -3.09 -3.66
N LEU A 10 -13.29 -3.82 -3.11
CA LEU A 10 -12.98 -5.17 -3.57
C LEU A 10 -13.95 -6.17 -2.93
N ASP A 11 -14.32 -7.19 -3.72
CA ASP A 11 -15.08 -8.32 -3.22
C ASP A 11 -14.40 -8.97 -1.99
N PRO A 12 -15.15 -9.43 -0.97
CA PRO A 12 -14.56 -10.03 0.23
C PRO A 12 -13.69 -11.26 -0.05
N ALA A 13 -14.05 -12.11 -1.02
CA ALA A 13 -13.26 -13.28 -1.36
C ALA A 13 -11.94 -12.88 -2.02
N LEU A 14 -11.97 -11.87 -2.90
CA LEU A 14 -10.75 -11.30 -3.48
C LEU A 14 -9.86 -10.68 -2.38
N THR A 15 -10.46 -9.94 -1.46
CA THR A 15 -9.74 -9.33 -0.34
C THR A 15 -9.05 -10.39 0.54
N ALA A 16 -9.76 -11.48 0.85
CA ALA A 16 -9.21 -12.61 1.59
C ALA A 16 -8.05 -13.28 0.83
N ALA A 17 -8.20 -13.50 -0.47
CA ALA A 17 -7.14 -14.07 -1.31
C ALA A 17 -5.87 -13.20 -1.35
N LEU A 18 -6.03 -11.87 -1.40
CA LEU A 18 -4.91 -10.93 -1.33
C LEU A 18 -4.21 -10.95 0.05
N GLN A 19 -4.99 -11.05 1.13
CA GLN A 19 -4.45 -11.20 2.49
C GLN A 19 -3.69 -12.52 2.66
N ASP A 20 -4.24 -13.63 2.15
CA ASP A 20 -3.54 -14.91 2.13
C ASP A 20 -2.26 -14.85 1.33
N ARG A 21 -2.28 -14.18 0.16
CA ARG A 21 -1.08 -14.00 -0.64
C ARG A 21 0.00 -13.27 0.15
N ALA A 22 -0.34 -12.15 0.78
CA ALA A 22 0.59 -11.40 1.62
C ALA A 22 1.18 -12.25 2.76
N ARG A 23 0.35 -13.04 3.45
CA ARG A 23 0.79 -13.96 4.50
C ARG A 23 1.76 -15.01 3.98
N THR A 24 1.40 -15.69 2.90
CA THR A 24 2.22 -16.79 2.33
C THR A 24 3.56 -16.30 1.76
N THR A 25 3.65 -15.03 1.39
CA THR A 25 4.91 -14.42 0.89
C THR A 25 5.69 -13.66 1.97
N GLY A 26 5.20 -13.61 3.22
CA GLY A 26 5.85 -12.86 4.30
C GLY A 26 5.88 -11.34 4.08
N THR A 27 4.90 -10.80 3.36
CA THR A 27 4.79 -9.37 3.04
C THR A 27 3.52 -8.76 3.65
N THR A 28 3.38 -7.44 3.56
CA THR A 28 2.14 -6.76 3.97
C THR A 28 1.12 -6.73 2.83
N LEU A 29 -0.17 -6.54 3.15
CA LEU A 29 -1.19 -6.30 2.13
C LEU A 29 -0.88 -5.03 1.31
N ASN A 30 -0.34 -3.99 1.95
CA ASN A 30 0.12 -2.77 1.29
C ASN A 30 1.14 -3.07 0.19
N THR A 31 2.14 -3.92 0.48
CA THR A 31 3.15 -4.37 -0.50
C THR A 31 2.52 -5.06 -1.71
N VAL A 32 1.51 -5.91 -1.49
CA VAL A 32 0.79 -6.60 -2.58
C VAL A 32 0.04 -5.60 -3.47
N VAL A 33 -0.67 -4.64 -2.86
CA VAL A 33 -1.39 -3.59 -3.59
C VAL A 33 -0.42 -2.70 -4.37
N GLN A 34 0.69 -2.27 -3.76
CA GLN A 34 1.72 -1.48 -4.43
C GLN A 34 2.37 -2.23 -5.59
N THR A 35 2.56 -3.54 -5.46
CA THR A 35 3.05 -4.39 -6.56
C THR A 35 2.07 -4.37 -7.73
N GLY A 36 0.77 -4.52 -7.46
CA GLY A 36 -0.28 -4.39 -8.46
C GLY A 36 -0.24 -3.03 -9.17
N TRP A 37 -0.07 -1.95 -8.40
CA TRP A 37 0.07 -0.60 -8.96
C TRP A 37 1.32 -0.43 -9.82
N GLY A 38 2.47 -0.95 -9.37
CA GLY A 38 3.71 -0.98 -10.14
C GLY A 38 3.56 -1.69 -11.48
N LEU A 39 2.85 -2.82 -11.52
CA LEU A 39 2.55 -3.55 -12.77
C LEU A 39 1.67 -2.74 -13.72
N VAL A 40 0.65 -2.03 -13.20
CA VAL A 40 -0.18 -1.13 -14.02
C VAL A 40 0.66 -0.01 -14.61
N LEU A 41 1.49 0.65 -13.79
CA LEU A 41 2.38 1.71 -14.26
C LEU A 41 3.39 1.21 -15.28
N SER A 42 3.98 0.03 -15.05
CA SER A 42 4.88 -0.62 -15.99
C SER A 42 4.20 -0.82 -17.35
N ARG A 43 2.97 -1.37 -17.34
CA ARG A 43 2.20 -1.61 -18.57
C ARG A 43 1.82 -0.33 -19.31
N LEU A 44 1.46 0.72 -18.58
CA LEU A 44 1.05 2.01 -19.15
C LEU A 44 2.23 2.82 -19.67
N THR A 45 3.41 2.70 -19.04
CA THR A 45 4.60 3.47 -19.40
C THR A 45 5.55 2.72 -20.34
N GLY A 46 5.37 1.40 -20.49
CA GLY A 46 6.30 0.55 -21.25
C GLY A 46 7.67 0.42 -20.57
N ARG A 47 7.75 0.61 -19.26
CA ARG A 47 8.99 0.51 -18.47
C ARG A 47 8.90 -0.65 -17.49
N ASP A 48 10.01 -1.39 -17.35
CA ASP A 48 10.11 -2.48 -16.37
C ASP A 48 10.58 -2.00 -14.98
N ASP A 49 11.02 -0.74 -14.89
CA ASP A 49 11.41 -0.07 -13.66
C ASP A 49 10.61 1.23 -13.49
N VAL A 50 9.89 1.34 -12.38
CA VAL A 50 8.95 2.44 -12.08
C VAL A 50 9.10 2.90 -10.64
N VAL A 51 9.00 4.21 -10.43
CA VAL A 51 9.09 4.84 -9.10
C VAL A 51 7.80 5.62 -8.82
N PHE A 52 7.23 5.42 -7.64
CA PHE A 52 6.07 6.15 -7.14
C PHE A 52 6.15 6.27 -5.61
N GLY A 53 5.60 7.36 -5.06
CA GLY A 53 5.56 7.56 -3.60
C GLY A 53 4.49 6.69 -2.94
N SER A 54 4.72 6.28 -1.70
CA SER A 54 3.75 5.54 -0.89
C SER A 54 3.65 6.13 0.51
N ALA A 55 2.44 6.51 0.91
CA ALA A 55 2.22 6.95 2.28
C ALA A 55 2.38 5.76 3.25
N VAL A 56 3.25 5.92 4.25
CA VAL A 56 3.43 4.98 5.36
C VAL A 56 3.08 5.65 6.68
N SER A 57 2.63 4.87 7.66
CA SER A 57 2.23 5.40 8.98
C SER A 57 3.37 6.10 9.72
N GLY A 58 4.64 5.77 9.39
CA GLY A 58 5.86 6.33 9.99
C GLY A 58 5.95 6.16 11.50
N ARG A 59 5.35 5.09 12.03
CA ARG A 59 5.39 4.71 13.45
C ARG A 59 6.54 3.72 13.68
N PRO A 60 7.70 4.16 14.24
CA PRO A 60 8.83 3.26 14.49
C PRO A 60 8.49 2.21 15.54
N ALA A 61 8.81 0.95 15.26
CA ALA A 61 8.47 -0.18 16.13
C ALA A 61 9.23 -0.16 17.47
N GLU A 62 10.35 0.57 17.53
CA GLU A 62 11.17 0.73 18.73
C GLU A 62 10.57 1.71 19.75
N LEU A 63 9.53 2.46 19.37
CA LEU A 63 8.86 3.41 20.25
C LEU A 63 7.64 2.75 20.92
N ASP A 64 7.78 2.46 22.21
CA ASP A 64 6.71 1.86 23.01
C ASP A 64 5.42 2.70 22.95
N GLY A 65 4.30 2.05 22.67
CA GLY A 65 2.98 2.69 22.63
C GLY A 65 2.73 3.58 21.40
N VAL A 66 3.62 3.57 20.40
CA VAL A 66 3.50 4.44 19.22
C VAL A 66 2.17 4.28 18.50
N GLU A 67 1.58 3.08 18.45
CA GLU A 67 0.29 2.83 17.78
C GLU A 67 -0.87 3.66 18.35
N GLY A 68 -0.82 3.99 19.64
CA GLY A 68 -1.84 4.79 20.32
C GLY A 68 -1.59 6.30 20.32
N MET A 69 -0.44 6.76 19.80
CA MET A 69 -0.06 8.17 19.87
C MET A 69 -0.77 9.02 18.82
N LEU A 70 -1.32 10.15 19.24
CA LEU A 70 -1.81 11.22 18.36
C LEU A 70 -0.63 12.12 17.95
N GLY A 71 -0.44 12.31 16.64
CA GLY A 71 0.65 13.12 16.10
C GLY A 71 0.81 12.95 14.59
N LEU A 72 1.64 13.81 13.96
CA LEU A 72 1.98 13.71 12.55
C LEU A 72 3.12 12.71 12.35
N PHE A 73 2.76 11.47 11.97
CA PHE A 73 3.72 10.39 11.70
C PHE A 73 3.76 9.96 10.24
N VAL A 74 2.78 10.38 9.42
CA VAL A 74 2.71 9.98 7.99
C VAL A 74 3.95 10.46 7.24
N ASN A 75 4.58 9.54 6.52
CA ASN A 75 5.71 9.80 5.62
C ASN A 75 5.40 9.27 4.22
N THR A 76 6.21 9.65 3.23
CA THR A 76 6.15 9.18 1.83
C THR A 76 7.42 8.48 1.42
#